data_AF-A0A2G4HC96-F1
#
_entry.id   AF-A0A2G4HC96-F1
#
_cell.length_a   1.000
_cell.length_b   1.000
_cell.length_c   1.000
_cell.angle_alpha   90.00
_cell.angle_beta   90.00
_cell.angle_gamma   90.00
#
_symmetry.space_group_name_H-M   'P 1'
#
loop_
_entity.id
_entity.type
_entity.pdbx_description
1 polymer ?
#
loop_
_entity_poly.entity_id
_entity_poly.type
_entity_poly.pdbx_seq_one_letter_code
_entity_poly.pdbx_strand_id
1 'polypeptide(L)'
;MLANLRTLFMTRNLKYTIPALILVAGAAFGFQRIQSDNPEKESLILRLVTEALQGVHYQPRQINNEFSEDVFSAYLELIDGEKRFLYQSDYDFLAKSRLLLDDFLKSGDLKFFEESTALWTKRREEARRRFTRLLAKPLDYTTMRTLETDAEKRHFVKDSAAMDGFWADYLASRVMDRLYDRAYEKKDSINSAFLPGHPAFAKNESEARLKELEIHDEWFDGLESMDRSDDFGYFINAYASAFDPHSQYFPPQQQEAFEIEMTGQLEGIGAQLQ
;
A
#
# COMPACT_ATOMS: atom_id res chain seq x y z
N MET A 1 35.05 -29.74 -3.61
CA MET A 1 33.85 -29.27 -2.86
C MET A 1 32.59 -30.09 -3.18
N LEU A 2 32.23 -30.31 -4.45
CA LEU A 2 30.99 -31.02 -4.85
C LEU A 2 30.88 -32.48 -4.36
N ALA A 3 32.00 -33.20 -4.22
CA ALA A 3 32.00 -34.58 -3.72
C ALA A 3 31.52 -34.71 -2.26
N ASN A 4 31.76 -33.68 -1.43
CA ASN A 4 31.35 -33.66 -0.02
C ASN A 4 29.87 -33.27 0.17
N LEU A 5 29.29 -32.51 -0.77
CA LEU A 5 27.85 -32.26 -0.78
C LEU A 5 27.07 -33.54 -1.09
N ARG A 6 27.56 -34.35 -2.02
CA ARG A 6 26.85 -35.57 -2.46
C ARG A 6 26.69 -36.61 -1.35
N THR A 7 27.65 -36.70 -0.43
CA THR A 7 27.60 -37.57 0.75
C THR A 7 26.64 -37.07 1.84
N LEU A 8 26.46 -35.76 1.97
CA LEU A 8 25.46 -35.16 2.88
C LEU A 8 24.02 -35.50 2.46
N PHE A 9 23.73 -35.58 1.16
CA PHE A 9 22.38 -35.83 0.63
C PHE A 9 22.08 -37.30 0.26
N MET A 10 22.90 -38.28 0.69
CA MET A 10 22.58 -39.71 0.53
C MET A 10 21.45 -40.16 1.46
N THR A 11 20.58 -41.07 1.00
CA THR A 11 19.40 -41.61 1.72
C THR A 11 19.65 -41.98 3.19
N ARG A 12 20.84 -42.51 3.50
CA ARG A 12 21.25 -42.91 4.85
C ARG A 12 21.50 -41.73 5.81
N ASN A 13 21.81 -40.56 5.27
CA ASN A 13 22.22 -39.36 6.01
C ASN A 13 21.11 -38.29 6.08
N LEU A 14 20.00 -38.44 5.34
CA LEU A 14 18.86 -37.50 5.36
C LEU A 14 18.27 -37.26 6.75
N LYS A 15 18.31 -38.28 7.63
CA LYS A 15 17.86 -38.15 9.03
C LYS A 15 18.65 -37.14 9.86
N TYR A 16 19.85 -36.77 9.43
CA TYR A 16 20.67 -35.75 10.09
C TYR A 16 20.75 -34.45 9.27
N THR A 17 20.71 -34.52 7.94
CA THR A 17 20.80 -33.33 7.09
C THR A 17 19.49 -32.56 6.96
N ILE A 18 18.32 -33.22 6.97
CA ILE A 18 17.03 -32.52 7.00
C ILE A 18 16.88 -31.68 8.29
N PRO A 19 17.08 -32.22 9.51
CA PRO A 19 16.97 -31.41 10.73
C PRO A 19 17.98 -30.26 10.78
N ALA A 20 19.22 -30.47 10.31
CA ALA A 20 20.23 -29.43 10.25
C ALA A 20 19.86 -28.31 9.27
N LEU A 21 19.31 -28.64 8.10
CA LEU A 21 18.81 -27.65 7.15
C LEU A 21 17.59 -26.90 7.69
N ILE A 22 16.68 -27.58 8.40
CA ILE A 22 15.55 -26.93 9.09
C ILE A 22 16.05 -25.97 10.18
N LEU A 23 17.09 -26.35 10.94
CA LEU A 23 17.70 -25.49 11.96
C LEU A 23 18.37 -24.25 11.34
N VAL A 24 19.13 -24.43 10.25
CA VAL A 24 19.77 -23.32 9.54
C VAL A 24 18.74 -22.40 8.88
N ALA A 25 17.73 -22.96 8.23
CA ALA A 25 16.63 -22.19 7.66
C ALA A 25 15.82 -21.47 8.75
N GLY A 26 15.56 -22.13 9.89
CA GLY A 26 14.90 -21.53 11.04
C GLY A 26 15.72 -20.41 11.68
N ALA A 27 17.04 -20.57 11.77
CA ALA A 27 17.95 -19.53 12.25
C ALA A 27 18.02 -18.34 11.28
N ALA A 28 18.13 -18.59 9.97
CA ALA A 28 18.12 -17.55 8.95
C ALA A 28 16.79 -16.78 8.92
N PHE A 29 15.66 -17.50 8.96
CA PHE A 29 14.32 -16.92 9.01
C PHE A 29 14.09 -16.14 10.32
N GLY A 30 14.57 -16.65 11.45
CA GLY A 30 14.54 -15.96 12.73
C GLY A 30 15.37 -14.68 12.73
N PHE A 31 16.58 -14.72 12.16
CA PHE A 31 17.47 -13.56 12.08
C PHE A 31 16.91 -12.47 11.16
N GLN A 32 16.35 -12.85 10.00
CA GLN A 32 15.69 -11.92 9.08
C GLN A 32 14.48 -11.23 9.72
N ARG A 33 13.65 -11.98 10.47
CA ARG A 33 12.50 -11.43 11.19
C ARG A 33 12.88 -10.49 12.34
N ILE A 34 13.95 -10.79 13.07
CA ILE A 34 14.48 -9.92 14.13
C ILE A 34 15.04 -8.61 13.54
N GLN A 35 15.57 -8.65 12.32
CA GLN A 35 16.12 -7.47 11.67
C GLN A 35 15.03 -6.56 11.05
N SER A 36 13.88 -7.12 10.67
CA SER A 36 12.76 -6.38 10.06
C SER A 36 11.85 -5.66 11.06
N ASP A 37 11.64 -6.23 12.26
CA ASP A 37 10.87 -5.60 13.35
C ASP A 37 11.84 -5.13 14.44
N ASN A 38 12.33 -3.89 14.37
CA ASN A 38 13.13 -3.30 15.45
C ASN A 38 12.50 -1.98 15.96
N PRO A 39 11.53 -2.08 16.89
CA PRO A 39 10.86 -0.91 17.47
C PRO A 39 11.82 0.06 18.16
N GLU A 40 12.93 -0.41 18.72
CA GLU A 40 13.92 0.48 19.37
C GLU A 40 14.62 1.36 18.32
N LYS A 41 14.96 0.79 17.16
CA LYS A 41 15.53 1.51 16.03
C LYS A 41 14.54 2.53 15.47
N GLU A 42 13.29 2.14 15.25
CA GLU A 42 12.22 3.03 14.76
C GLU A 42 11.94 4.18 15.74
N SER A 43 11.88 3.89 17.04
CA SER A 43 11.73 4.89 18.10
C SER A 43 12.92 5.86 18.15
N LEU A 44 14.14 5.38 17.89
CA LEU A 44 15.32 6.23 17.76
C LEU A 44 15.23 7.11 16.51
N ILE A 45 14.86 6.55 15.36
CA ILE A 45 14.70 7.31 14.11
C ILE A 45 13.66 8.42 14.30
N LEU A 46 12.52 8.12 14.92
CA LEU A 46 11.46 9.09 15.19
C LEU A 46 12.00 10.31 15.98
N ARG A 47 12.81 10.05 17.02
CA ARG A 47 13.46 11.12 17.80
C ARG A 47 14.51 11.90 17.00
N LEU A 48 15.35 11.21 16.22
CA LEU A 48 16.36 11.87 15.39
C LEU A 48 15.74 12.75 14.30
N VAL A 49 14.67 12.28 13.65
CA VAL A 49 13.91 13.07 12.67
C VAL A 49 13.31 14.31 13.34
N THR A 50 12.76 14.16 14.54
CA THR A 50 12.24 15.29 15.33
C THR A 50 13.32 16.33 15.61
N GLU A 51 14.49 15.90 16.08
CA GLU A 51 15.62 16.78 16.35
C GLU A 51 16.10 17.50 15.09
N ALA A 52 16.17 16.80 13.96
CA ALA A 52 16.55 17.40 12.67
C ALA A 52 15.51 18.45 12.21
N LEU A 53 14.23 18.13 12.28
CA LEU A 53 13.13 19.04 11.88
C LEU A 53 13.03 20.27 12.79
N GLN A 54 13.36 20.15 14.08
CA GLN A 54 13.36 21.31 14.99
C GLN A 54 14.65 22.13 14.94
N GLY A 55 15.80 21.47 14.76
CA GLY A 55 17.11 22.09 14.89
C GLY A 55 17.71 22.62 13.59
N VAL A 56 17.34 22.04 12.44
CA VAL A 56 17.99 22.31 11.15
C VAL A 56 17.01 22.83 10.09
N HIS A 57 15.71 22.56 10.24
CA HIS A 57 14.71 23.02 9.27
C HIS A 57 14.70 24.55 9.18
N TYR A 58 14.60 25.08 7.96
CA TYR A 58 14.64 26.52 7.69
C TYR A 58 13.53 27.29 8.43
N GLN A 59 12.35 26.67 8.52
CA GLN A 59 11.18 27.21 9.20
C GLN A 59 10.65 26.16 10.19
N PRO A 60 11.22 26.06 11.40
CA PRO A 60 10.79 25.06 12.37
C PRO A 60 9.38 25.40 12.87
N ARG A 61 8.50 24.40 12.89
CA ARG A 61 7.16 24.51 13.47
C ARG A 61 7.17 24.15 14.96
N GLN A 62 6.20 24.68 15.71
CA GLN A 62 5.97 24.21 17.07
C GLN A 62 5.31 22.84 17.03
N ILE A 63 5.85 21.90 17.81
CA ILE A 63 5.33 20.54 17.93
C ILE A 63 4.30 20.55 19.07
N ASN A 64 3.02 20.74 18.71
CA ASN A 64 1.87 20.88 19.60
C ASN A 64 0.62 20.19 18.99
N ASN A 65 -0.54 20.36 19.62
CA ASN A 65 -1.79 19.77 19.15
C ASN A 65 -2.22 20.21 17.74
N GLU A 66 -1.91 21.44 17.30
CA GLU A 66 -2.23 21.91 15.94
C GLU A 66 -1.36 21.17 14.92
N PHE A 67 -0.07 21.03 15.21
CA PHE A 67 0.83 20.19 14.42
C PHE A 67 0.33 18.73 14.36
N SER A 68 -0.15 18.16 15.47
CA SER A 68 -0.73 16.82 15.50
C SER A 68 -1.94 16.66 14.57
N GLU A 69 -2.81 17.68 14.44
CA GLU A 69 -3.94 17.63 13.51
C GLU A 69 -3.49 17.62 12.04
N ASP A 70 -2.47 18.41 11.70
CA ASP A 70 -1.90 18.43 10.36
C ASP A 70 -1.26 17.08 10.00
N VAL A 71 -0.47 16.52 10.91
CA VAL A 71 0.16 15.19 10.72
C VAL A 71 -0.91 14.11 10.56
N PHE A 72 -1.96 14.14 11.37
CA PHE A 72 -3.05 13.17 11.29
C PHE A 72 -3.75 13.23 9.92
N SER A 73 -3.99 14.44 9.42
CA SER A 73 -4.63 14.66 8.12
C SER A 73 -3.73 14.19 6.98
N ALA A 74 -2.44 14.56 7.00
CA ALA A 74 -1.45 14.13 6.02
C ALA A 74 -1.27 12.61 6.02
N TYR A 75 -1.26 11.97 7.19
CA TYR A 75 -1.13 10.53 7.29
C TYR A 75 -2.33 9.80 6.67
N LEU A 76 -3.56 10.25 6.96
CA LEU A 76 -4.75 9.68 6.35
C LEU A 76 -4.79 9.87 4.83
N GLU A 77 -4.31 11.01 4.33
CA GLU A 77 -4.20 11.26 2.90
C GLU A 77 -3.19 10.31 2.23
N LEU A 78 -2.04 10.07 2.87
CA LEU A 78 -1.01 9.16 2.38
C LEU A 78 -1.49 7.71 2.30
N ILE A 79 -2.22 7.22 3.31
CA ILE A 79 -2.67 5.82 3.33
C ILE A 79 -3.99 5.59 2.57
N ASP A 80 -4.94 6.53 2.63
CA ASP A 80 -6.26 6.37 2.01
C ASP A 80 -6.92 7.72 1.65
N GLY A 81 -6.20 8.59 0.94
CA GLY A 81 -6.74 9.87 0.46
C GLY A 81 -7.99 9.71 -0.43
N GLU A 82 -8.05 8.61 -1.17
CA GLU A 82 -9.19 8.22 -2.00
C GLU A 82 -10.38 7.65 -1.19
N LYS A 83 -10.22 7.39 0.11
CA LYS A 83 -11.28 6.86 1.00
C LYS A 83 -11.91 5.56 0.48
N ARG A 84 -11.08 4.66 -0.08
CA ARG A 84 -11.51 3.39 -0.71
C ARG A 84 -11.34 2.19 0.21
N PHE A 85 -10.69 2.36 1.35
CA PHE A 85 -10.28 1.26 2.21
C PHE A 85 -10.82 1.38 3.63
N LEU A 86 -10.69 2.55 4.24
CA LEU A 86 -11.07 2.80 5.62
C LEU A 86 -12.57 3.03 5.77
N TYR A 87 -13.11 2.58 6.90
CA TYR A 87 -14.48 2.88 7.31
C TYR A 87 -14.52 4.10 8.23
N GLN A 88 -15.70 4.69 8.41
CA GLN A 88 -15.88 5.78 9.38
C GLN A 88 -15.44 5.35 10.79
N SER A 89 -15.71 4.09 11.18
CA SER A 89 -15.25 3.55 12.48
C SER A 89 -13.73 3.49 12.62
N ASP A 90 -13.02 3.32 11.51
CA ASP A 90 -11.55 3.24 11.49
C ASP A 90 -10.96 4.64 11.66
N TYR A 91 -11.50 5.59 10.91
CA TYR A 91 -11.20 7.01 11.11
C TYR A 91 -11.45 7.41 12.57
N ASP A 92 -12.63 7.10 13.12
CA ASP A 92 -13.00 7.45 14.49
C ASP A 92 -12.08 6.77 15.52
N PHE A 93 -11.60 5.56 15.24
CA PHE A 93 -10.64 4.86 16.08
C PHE A 93 -9.27 5.56 16.08
N LEU A 94 -8.72 5.87 14.90
CA LEU A 94 -7.44 6.57 14.77
C LEU A 94 -7.52 8.01 15.32
N ALA A 95 -8.66 8.68 15.13
CA ALA A 95 -8.89 10.05 15.56
C ALA A 95 -8.80 10.25 17.09
N LYS A 96 -8.90 9.18 17.89
CA LYS A 96 -8.66 9.23 19.34
C LYS A 96 -7.27 9.71 19.71
N SER A 97 -6.30 9.43 18.84
CA SER A 97 -4.89 9.81 19.00
C SER A 97 -4.52 11.07 18.21
N ARG A 98 -5.48 11.70 17.51
CA ARG A 98 -5.26 12.85 16.62
C ARG A 98 -4.49 13.99 17.26
N LEU A 99 -4.73 14.27 18.54
CA LEU A 99 -4.06 15.36 19.27
C LEU A 99 -2.83 14.91 20.06
N LEU A 100 -2.43 13.64 19.95
CA LEU A 100 -1.34 13.03 20.72
C LEU A 100 -0.12 12.70 19.86
N LEU A 101 -0.19 12.95 18.54
CA LEU A 101 0.90 12.60 17.61
C LEU A 101 2.19 13.37 17.94
N ASP A 102 2.09 14.61 18.41
CA ASP A 102 3.23 15.40 18.88
C ASP A 102 3.88 14.82 20.15
N ASP A 103 3.08 14.29 21.08
CA ASP A 103 3.58 13.60 22.27
C ASP A 103 4.26 12.27 21.90
N PHE A 104 3.68 11.51 20.97
CA PHE A 104 4.29 10.28 20.45
C PHE A 104 5.60 10.56 19.73
N LEU A 105 5.65 11.62 18.93
CA LEU A 105 6.86 12.08 18.25
C LEU A 105 7.99 12.43 19.25
N LYS A 106 7.68 13.23 20.29
CA LYS A 106 8.64 13.62 21.34
C LYS A 106 9.16 12.43 22.15
N SER A 107 8.26 11.51 22.51
CA SER A 107 8.58 10.35 23.35
C SER A 107 9.21 9.19 22.57
N GLY A 108 9.10 9.19 21.25
CA GLY A 108 9.49 8.06 20.42
C GLY A 108 8.51 6.88 20.53
N ASP A 109 7.24 7.13 20.88
CA ASP A 109 6.21 6.10 21.04
C ASP A 109 5.64 5.70 19.67
N LEU A 110 5.68 4.40 19.37
CA LEU A 110 5.22 3.83 18.10
C LEU A 110 3.77 3.36 18.15
N LYS A 111 3.06 3.57 19.26
CA LYS A 111 1.70 3.06 19.45
C LYS A 111 0.76 3.39 18.28
N PHE A 112 0.72 4.65 17.84
CA PHE A 112 -0.13 5.03 16.72
C PHE A 112 0.28 4.33 15.42
N PHE A 113 1.59 4.19 15.16
CA PHE A 113 2.11 3.49 13.99
C PHE A 113 1.69 2.01 14.00
N GLU A 114 1.80 1.32 15.12
CA GLU A 114 1.39 -0.09 15.26
C GLU A 114 -0.13 -0.25 15.06
N GLU A 115 -0.93 0.60 15.72
CA GLU A 115 -2.39 0.57 15.64
C GLU A 115 -2.90 0.86 14.21
N SER A 116 -2.32 1.87 13.55
CA SER A 116 -2.68 2.27 12.19
C SER A 116 -2.21 1.26 11.14
N THR A 117 -1.00 0.74 11.23
CA THR A 117 -0.46 -0.26 10.29
C THR A 117 -1.21 -1.58 10.36
N ALA A 118 -1.58 -2.03 11.56
CA ALA A 118 -2.40 -3.22 11.73
C ALA A 118 -3.80 -3.05 11.10
N LEU A 119 -4.40 -1.88 11.26
CA LEU A 119 -5.68 -1.54 10.65
C LEU A 119 -5.57 -1.46 9.12
N TRP A 120 -4.53 -0.79 8.62
CA TRP A 120 -4.26 -0.60 7.20
C TRP A 120 -4.08 -1.94 6.48
N THR A 121 -3.25 -2.83 7.05
CA THR A 121 -3.05 -4.19 6.53
C THR A 121 -4.36 -4.96 6.45
N LYS A 122 -5.18 -4.93 7.51
CA LYS A 122 -6.50 -5.57 7.50
C LYS A 122 -7.40 -5.03 6.39
N ARG A 123 -7.42 -3.70 6.16
CA ARG A 123 -8.28 -3.09 5.14
C ARG A 123 -7.80 -3.35 3.71
N ARG A 124 -6.48 -3.43 3.47
CA ARG A 124 -5.90 -3.89 2.19
C ARG A 124 -6.37 -5.31 1.87
N GLU A 125 -6.26 -6.25 2.81
CA GLU A 125 -6.70 -7.63 2.61
C GLU A 125 -8.22 -7.74 2.35
N GLU A 126 -9.03 -6.96 3.08
CA GLU A 126 -10.49 -6.92 2.86
C GLU A 126 -10.85 -6.36 1.48
N ALA A 127 -10.16 -5.31 1.04
CA ALA A 127 -10.34 -4.71 -0.28
C ALA A 127 -9.96 -5.71 -1.39
N ARG A 128 -8.89 -6.49 -1.21
CA ARG A 128 -8.52 -7.55 -2.14
C ARG A 128 -9.63 -8.57 -2.33
N ARG A 129 -10.10 -9.16 -1.23
CA ARG A 129 -11.23 -10.11 -1.27
C ARG A 129 -12.49 -9.50 -1.88
N ARG A 130 -12.73 -8.21 -1.65
CA ARG A 130 -13.89 -7.49 -2.18
C ARG A 130 -13.86 -7.38 -3.69
N PHE A 131 -12.79 -6.83 -4.29
CA PHE A 131 -12.77 -6.66 -5.74
C PHE A 131 -12.78 -8.02 -6.47
N THR A 132 -12.06 -9.02 -5.96
CA THR A 132 -12.07 -10.38 -6.53
C THR A 132 -13.49 -10.95 -6.57
N ARG A 133 -14.24 -10.82 -5.46
CA ARG A 133 -15.63 -11.30 -5.36
C ARG A 133 -16.58 -10.51 -6.28
N LEU A 134 -16.41 -9.19 -6.38
CA LEU A 134 -17.27 -8.33 -7.19
C LEU A 134 -17.07 -8.58 -8.69
N LEU A 135 -15.82 -8.70 -9.15
CA LEU A 135 -15.49 -8.94 -10.56
C LEU A 135 -15.79 -10.38 -11.03
N ALA A 136 -15.93 -11.34 -10.09
CA ALA A 136 -16.29 -12.72 -10.40
C ALA A 136 -17.70 -12.88 -11.00
N LYS A 137 -18.56 -11.85 -10.92
CA LYS A 137 -19.93 -11.86 -11.43
C LYS A 137 -20.13 -10.72 -12.42
N PRO A 138 -21.07 -10.85 -13.39
CA PRO A 138 -21.44 -9.73 -14.27
C PRO A 138 -21.87 -8.53 -13.45
N LEU A 139 -21.41 -7.35 -13.85
CA LEU A 139 -21.81 -6.09 -13.23
C LEU A 139 -23.14 -5.62 -13.82
N ASP A 140 -23.88 -4.83 -13.06
CA ASP A 140 -25.18 -4.33 -13.50
C ASP A 140 -25.04 -2.93 -14.13
N TYR A 141 -25.45 -2.84 -15.39
CA TYR A 141 -25.39 -1.64 -16.23
C TYR A 141 -26.78 -1.09 -16.56
N THR A 142 -27.84 -1.64 -15.95
CA THR A 142 -29.22 -1.24 -16.23
C THR A 142 -29.69 -0.12 -15.31
N THR A 143 -29.07 -0.01 -14.13
CA THR A 143 -29.33 1.06 -13.16
C THR A 143 -28.44 2.27 -13.45
N MET A 144 -29.01 3.47 -13.36
CA MET A 144 -28.21 4.69 -13.32
C MET A 144 -27.42 4.74 -12.00
N ARG A 145 -26.11 4.97 -12.12
CA ARG A 145 -25.16 5.03 -10.99
C ARG A 145 -24.39 6.34 -11.06
N THR A 146 -23.83 6.76 -9.93
CA THR A 146 -22.99 7.96 -9.84
C THR A 146 -21.79 7.64 -8.97
N LEU A 147 -20.62 8.04 -9.43
CA LEU A 147 -19.37 7.91 -8.71
C LEU A 147 -18.77 9.30 -8.55
N GLU A 148 -18.53 9.72 -7.31
CA GLU A 148 -17.77 10.93 -7.03
C GLU A 148 -16.28 10.65 -7.23
N THR A 149 -15.70 11.28 -8.25
CA THR A 149 -14.27 11.13 -8.58
C THR A 149 -13.40 12.03 -7.72
N ASP A 150 -13.96 13.10 -7.16
CA ASP A 150 -13.26 14.01 -6.26
C ASP A 150 -13.06 13.36 -4.89
N ALA A 151 -11.79 13.14 -4.50
CA ALA A 151 -11.44 12.57 -3.21
C ALA A 151 -11.88 13.46 -2.03
N GLU A 152 -11.81 14.78 -2.18
CA GLU A 152 -12.13 15.72 -1.11
C GLU A 152 -13.62 15.71 -0.77
N LYS A 153 -14.47 15.51 -1.78
CA LYS A 153 -15.93 15.42 -1.61
C LYS A 153 -16.41 14.07 -1.07
N ARG A 154 -15.55 13.05 -1.04
CA ARG A 154 -15.89 11.73 -0.50
C ARG A 154 -15.85 11.71 1.02
N HIS A 155 -16.68 10.83 1.60
CA HIS A 155 -16.71 10.53 3.02
C HIS A 155 -16.39 9.06 3.26
N PHE A 156 -15.80 8.75 4.42
CA PHE A 156 -15.61 7.36 4.82
C PHE A 156 -16.97 6.68 5.00
N VAL A 157 -17.09 5.46 4.48
CA VAL A 157 -18.34 4.72 4.51
C VAL A 157 -18.57 4.09 5.88
N LYS A 158 -19.85 3.96 6.27
CA LYS A 158 -20.24 3.47 7.60
C LYS A 158 -19.96 1.98 7.83
N ASP A 159 -20.12 1.14 6.80
CA ASP A 159 -20.16 -0.31 6.96
C ASP A 159 -19.73 -1.04 5.67
N SER A 160 -19.57 -2.36 5.79
CA SER A 160 -19.10 -3.23 4.70
C SER A 160 -20.03 -3.23 3.49
N ALA A 161 -21.34 -3.09 3.69
CA ALA A 161 -22.29 -3.06 2.58
C ALA A 161 -22.19 -1.75 1.79
N ALA A 162 -22.01 -0.62 2.48
CA ALA A 162 -21.74 0.66 1.84
C ALA A 162 -20.41 0.65 1.08
N MET A 163 -19.37 0.02 1.64
CA MET A 163 -18.09 -0.16 0.96
C MET A 163 -18.21 -1.06 -0.28
N ASP A 164 -18.97 -2.15 -0.19
CA ASP A 164 -19.26 -3.03 -1.32
C ASP A 164 -20.00 -2.28 -2.43
N GLY A 165 -20.95 -1.38 -2.08
CA GLY A 165 -21.63 -0.51 -3.02
C GLY A 165 -20.68 0.45 -3.74
N PHE A 166 -19.83 1.15 -2.98
CA PHE A 166 -18.81 2.04 -3.55
C PHE A 166 -17.89 1.29 -4.53
N TRP A 167 -17.35 0.15 -4.11
CA TRP A 167 -16.47 -0.66 -4.98
C TRP A 167 -17.21 -1.24 -6.19
N ALA A 168 -18.50 -1.59 -6.06
CA ALA A 168 -19.28 -2.05 -7.19
C ALA A 168 -19.45 -0.95 -8.24
N ASP A 169 -19.67 0.29 -7.83
CA ASP A 169 -19.81 1.42 -8.74
C ASP A 169 -18.46 1.83 -9.35
N TYR A 170 -17.40 1.86 -8.54
CA TYR A 170 -16.03 2.06 -9.02
C TYR A 170 -15.62 1.00 -10.05
N LEU A 171 -15.79 -0.29 -9.75
CA LEU A 171 -15.42 -1.35 -10.68
C LEU A 171 -16.30 -1.35 -11.93
N ALA A 172 -17.59 -1.02 -11.80
CA ALA A 172 -18.47 -0.85 -12.96
C ALA A 172 -18.02 0.30 -13.85
N SER A 173 -17.56 1.43 -13.29
CA SER A 173 -17.02 2.53 -14.09
C SER A 173 -15.74 2.10 -14.81
N ARG A 174 -14.81 1.43 -14.12
CA ARG A 174 -13.55 0.92 -14.71
C ARG A 174 -13.80 -0.04 -15.88
N VAL A 175 -14.70 -1.00 -15.70
CA VAL A 175 -15.06 -1.94 -16.76
C VAL A 175 -15.78 -1.23 -17.91
N MET A 176 -16.65 -0.26 -17.60
CA MET A 176 -17.35 0.53 -18.61
C MET A 176 -16.38 1.38 -19.43
N ASP A 177 -15.43 2.07 -18.81
CA ASP A 177 -14.40 2.85 -19.48
C ASP A 177 -13.62 1.98 -20.47
N ARG A 178 -13.22 0.78 -20.04
CA ARG A 178 -12.55 -0.20 -20.91
C ARG A 178 -13.41 -0.61 -22.10
N LEU A 179 -14.70 -0.91 -21.88
CA LEU A 179 -15.62 -1.28 -22.95
C LEU A 179 -15.87 -0.12 -23.90
N TYR A 180 -15.97 1.10 -23.38
CA TYR A 180 -16.11 2.33 -24.14
C TYR A 180 -14.88 2.54 -25.03
N ASP A 181 -13.67 2.51 -24.48
CA ASP A 181 -12.44 2.67 -25.25
C ASP A 181 -12.33 1.65 -26.39
N ARG A 182 -12.75 0.40 -26.15
CA ARG A 182 -12.82 -0.65 -27.19
C ARG A 182 -13.90 -0.41 -28.22
N ALA A 183 -15.06 0.12 -27.82
CA ALA A 183 -16.14 0.47 -28.73
C ALA A 183 -15.72 1.59 -29.69
N TYR A 184 -14.91 2.54 -29.21
CA TYR A 184 -14.51 3.76 -29.93
C TYR A 184 -13.05 3.77 -30.43
N GLU A 185 -12.35 2.64 -30.36
CA GLU A 185 -10.95 2.49 -30.80
C GLU A 185 -10.73 2.98 -32.25
N LYS A 186 -11.74 2.83 -33.11
CA LYS A 186 -11.74 3.38 -34.48
C LYS A 186 -12.52 4.69 -34.52
N LYS A 187 -11.82 5.79 -34.82
CA LYS A 187 -12.40 7.16 -34.87
C LYS A 187 -13.64 7.29 -35.76
N ASP A 188 -13.74 6.50 -36.83
CA ASP A 188 -14.81 6.62 -37.83
C ASP A 188 -15.94 5.57 -37.68
N SER A 189 -15.86 4.67 -36.69
CA SER A 189 -16.88 3.62 -36.53
C SER A 189 -16.97 3.11 -35.09
N ILE A 190 -18.19 3.04 -34.56
CA ILE A 190 -18.47 2.44 -33.26
C ILE A 190 -18.61 0.93 -33.41
N ASN A 191 -17.82 0.17 -32.66
CA ASN A 191 -18.02 -1.27 -32.56
C ASN A 191 -19.11 -1.59 -31.53
N SER A 192 -20.33 -1.79 -32.03
CA SER A 192 -21.49 -2.12 -31.20
C SER A 192 -21.35 -3.41 -30.38
N ALA A 193 -20.37 -4.28 -30.68
CA ALA A 193 -20.12 -5.49 -29.91
C ALA A 193 -19.81 -5.23 -28.43
N PHE A 194 -19.27 -4.05 -28.10
CA PHE A 194 -18.92 -3.64 -26.75
C PHE A 194 -20.02 -2.84 -26.05
N LEU A 195 -21.12 -2.53 -26.74
CA LEU A 195 -22.23 -1.75 -26.17
C LEU A 195 -23.29 -2.65 -25.53
N PRO A 196 -23.91 -2.22 -24.41
CA PRO A 196 -25.01 -2.95 -23.81
C PRO A 196 -26.14 -3.25 -24.81
N GLY A 197 -26.68 -4.47 -24.78
CA GLY A 197 -27.76 -4.93 -25.65
C GLY A 197 -27.31 -5.67 -26.92
N HIS A 198 -26.02 -5.66 -27.26
CA HIS A 198 -25.49 -6.48 -28.35
C HIS A 198 -25.27 -7.94 -27.92
N PRO A 199 -25.50 -8.97 -28.76
CA PRO A 199 -25.32 -10.38 -28.40
C PRO A 199 -23.91 -10.75 -27.90
N ALA A 200 -22.88 -10.05 -28.40
CA ALA A 200 -21.49 -10.23 -27.99
C ALA A 200 -21.11 -9.49 -26.69
N PHE A 201 -21.99 -8.63 -26.16
CA PHE A 201 -21.68 -7.78 -25.00
C PHE A 201 -21.25 -8.60 -23.78
N ALA A 202 -22.01 -9.65 -23.43
CA ALA A 202 -21.71 -10.48 -22.26
C ALA A 202 -20.31 -11.12 -22.31
N LYS A 203 -19.84 -11.49 -23.50
CA LYS A 203 -18.49 -12.02 -23.70
C LYS A 203 -17.45 -10.91 -23.48
N ASN A 204 -17.62 -9.78 -24.16
CA ASN A 204 -16.68 -8.64 -24.08
C ASN A 204 -16.61 -8.05 -22.67
N GLU A 205 -17.74 -7.96 -21.97
CA GLU A 205 -17.82 -7.50 -20.59
C GLU A 205 -17.14 -8.49 -19.64
N SER A 206 -17.27 -9.81 -19.87
CA SER A 206 -16.49 -10.81 -19.13
C SER A 206 -14.99 -10.70 -19.35
N GLU A 207 -14.54 -10.49 -20.59
CA GLU A 207 -13.12 -10.26 -20.89
C GLU A 207 -12.61 -8.96 -20.24
N ALA A 208 -13.43 -7.90 -20.26
CA ALA A 208 -13.11 -6.65 -19.60
C ALA A 208 -12.99 -6.79 -18.07
N ARG A 209 -13.90 -7.52 -17.42
CA ARG A 209 -13.80 -7.82 -15.97
C ARG A 209 -12.54 -8.62 -15.64
N LEU A 210 -12.17 -9.60 -16.45
CA LEU A 210 -10.94 -10.38 -16.23
C LEU A 210 -9.69 -9.51 -16.36
N LYS A 211 -9.67 -8.57 -17.31
CA LYS A 211 -8.56 -7.62 -17.43
C LYS A 211 -8.50 -6.63 -16.27
N GLU A 212 -9.66 -6.13 -15.80
CA GLU A 212 -9.68 -5.31 -14.59
C GLU A 212 -9.24 -6.10 -13.35
N LEU A 213 -9.60 -7.38 -13.25
CA LEU A 213 -9.15 -8.23 -12.15
C LEU A 213 -7.62 -8.35 -12.12
N GLU A 214 -7.01 -8.66 -13.27
CA GLU A 214 -5.55 -8.75 -13.43
C GLU A 214 -4.85 -7.45 -13.02
N ILE A 215 -5.35 -6.29 -13.49
CA ILE A 215 -4.76 -4.98 -13.16
C ILE A 215 -4.86 -4.67 -11.67
N HIS A 216 -6.00 -4.98 -11.04
CA HIS A 216 -6.14 -4.78 -9.61
C HIS A 216 -5.26 -5.75 -8.83
N ASP A 217 -5.13 -7.01 -9.25
CA ASP A 217 -4.23 -7.97 -8.62
C ASP A 217 -2.78 -7.50 -8.68
N GLU A 218 -2.30 -7.04 -9.83
CA GLU A 218 -0.95 -6.48 -10.01
C GLU A 218 -0.70 -5.26 -9.11
N TRP A 219 -1.66 -4.33 -9.06
CA TRP A 219 -1.56 -3.15 -8.20
C TRP A 219 -1.51 -3.53 -6.71
N PHE A 220 -2.35 -4.50 -6.29
CA PHE A 220 -2.38 -4.98 -4.91
C PHE A 220 -1.14 -5.81 -4.55
N ASP A 221 -0.54 -6.55 -5.49
CA ASP A 221 0.74 -7.24 -5.26
C ASP A 221 1.83 -6.22 -4.91
N GLY A 222 1.85 -5.06 -5.58
CA GLY A 222 2.73 -3.94 -5.21
C GLY A 222 2.46 -3.44 -3.79
N LEU A 223 1.20 -3.16 -3.45
CA LEU A 223 0.82 -2.70 -2.11
C LEU A 223 1.10 -3.71 -0.99
N GLU A 224 0.99 -5.01 -1.26
CA GLU A 224 1.24 -6.08 -0.30
C GLU A 224 2.73 -6.47 -0.20
N SER A 225 3.52 -6.12 -1.23
CA SER A 225 4.98 -6.30 -1.21
C SER A 225 5.71 -5.28 -0.34
N MET A 226 5.03 -4.18 0.02
CA MET A 226 5.56 -3.17 0.93
C MET A 226 5.94 -3.79 2.26
N ASP A 227 7.13 -3.47 2.73
CA ASP A 227 7.59 -3.92 4.04
C ASP A 227 7.26 -2.91 5.14
N ARG A 228 7.55 -3.30 6.38
CA ARG A 228 7.34 -2.43 7.55
C ARG A 228 8.11 -1.12 7.46
N SER A 229 9.28 -1.12 6.81
CA SER A 229 10.10 0.10 6.66
C SER A 229 9.49 1.07 5.65
N ASP A 230 8.78 0.58 4.64
CA ASP A 230 7.97 1.40 3.74
C ASP A 230 6.77 2.01 4.46
N ASP A 231 6.00 1.19 5.21
CA ASP A 231 4.86 1.66 6.01
C ASP A 231 5.33 2.69 7.06
N PHE A 232 6.49 2.47 7.69
CA PHE A 232 7.12 3.43 8.61
C PHE A 232 7.56 4.69 7.87
N GLY A 233 8.07 4.57 6.65
CA GLY A 233 8.41 5.69 5.78
C GLY A 233 7.22 6.61 5.52
N TYR A 234 6.04 6.06 5.20
CA TYR A 234 4.82 6.86 5.07
C TYR A 234 4.41 7.54 6.36
N PHE A 235 4.55 6.86 7.50
CA PHE A 235 4.28 7.45 8.81
C PHE A 235 5.20 8.64 9.13
N ILE A 236 6.52 8.52 8.90
CA ILE A 236 7.46 9.62 9.11
C ILE A 236 7.24 10.76 8.10
N ASN A 237 6.93 10.43 6.85
CA ASN A 237 6.64 11.44 5.84
C ASN A 237 5.40 12.27 6.14
N ALA A 238 4.41 11.73 6.88
CA ALA A 238 3.30 12.54 7.39
C ALA A 238 3.77 13.63 8.37
N TYR A 239 4.78 13.36 9.20
CA TYR A 239 5.40 14.38 10.04
C TYR A 239 6.20 15.39 9.20
N ALA A 240 6.96 14.91 8.23
CA ALA A 240 7.80 15.77 7.39
C ALA A 240 6.95 16.73 6.53
N SER A 241 5.88 16.24 5.91
CA SER A 241 4.96 17.05 5.09
C SER A 241 4.20 18.08 5.90
N ALA A 242 3.94 17.81 7.19
CA ALA A 242 3.39 18.80 8.09
C ALA A 242 4.38 19.96 8.33
N PHE A 243 5.70 19.77 8.23
CA PHE A 243 6.63 20.92 8.28
C PHE A 243 6.60 21.73 6.99
N ASP A 244 6.75 21.07 5.84
CA ASP A 244 6.75 21.68 4.51
C ASP A 244 6.59 20.59 3.42
N PRO A 245 5.94 20.87 2.26
CA PRO A 245 5.79 19.92 1.16
C PRO A 245 7.09 19.35 0.56
N HIS A 246 8.25 19.96 0.81
CA HIS A 246 9.54 19.50 0.28
C HIS A 246 10.41 18.78 1.32
N SER A 247 9.91 18.58 2.54
CA SER A 247 10.58 17.78 3.55
C SER A 247 10.16 16.31 3.43
N GLN A 248 11.13 15.43 3.24
CA GLN A 248 10.89 13.99 3.08
C GLN A 248 11.89 13.15 3.87
N TYR A 249 11.41 12.01 4.35
CA TYR A 249 12.19 10.93 4.93
C TYR A 249 12.28 9.78 3.92
N PHE A 250 13.49 9.29 3.70
CA PHE A 250 13.76 8.14 2.84
C PHE A 250 14.12 6.91 3.67
N PRO A 251 13.34 5.81 3.59
CA PRO A 251 13.81 4.49 3.99
C PRO A 251 15.09 4.09 3.23
N PRO A 252 15.92 3.17 3.77
CA PRO A 252 17.24 2.87 3.20
C PRO A 252 17.26 2.54 1.70
N GLN A 253 16.30 1.75 1.21
CA GLN A 253 16.22 1.41 -0.22
C GLN A 253 15.88 2.63 -1.09
N GLN A 254 14.99 3.50 -0.61
CA GLN A 254 14.62 4.72 -1.31
C GLN A 254 15.76 5.75 -1.29
N GLN A 255 16.51 5.81 -0.18
CA GLN A 255 17.71 6.64 -0.09
C GLN A 255 18.76 6.22 -1.10
N GLU A 256 19.05 4.91 -1.21
CA GLU A 256 20.00 4.39 -2.19
C GLU A 256 19.56 4.74 -3.62
N ALA A 257 18.28 4.54 -3.95
CA ALA A 257 17.73 4.91 -5.26
C ALA A 257 17.89 6.42 -5.56
N PHE A 258 17.63 7.28 -4.57
CA PHE A 258 17.82 8.72 -4.69
C PHE A 258 19.29 9.10 -4.89
N GLU A 259 20.21 8.49 -4.13
CA GLU A 259 21.65 8.72 -4.28
C GLU A 259 22.16 8.29 -5.66
N ILE A 260 21.68 7.17 -6.20
CA ILE A 260 21.99 6.73 -7.55
C ILE A 260 21.50 7.75 -8.58
N GLU A 261 20.28 8.28 -8.42
CA GLU A 261 19.72 9.28 -9.32
C GLU A 261 20.54 10.59 -9.28
N MET A 262 20.94 11.05 -8.10
CA MET A 262 21.69 12.28 -7.93
C MET A 262 23.14 12.18 -8.40
N THR A 263 23.80 11.04 -8.15
CA THR A 263 25.21 10.84 -8.49
C THR A 263 25.41 10.29 -9.90
N GLY A 264 24.39 9.63 -10.46
CA GLY A 264 24.51 8.85 -11.69
C GLY A 264 25.42 7.62 -11.55
N GLN A 265 25.77 7.22 -10.33
CA GLN A 265 26.67 6.11 -10.03
C GLN A 265 25.91 4.99 -9.33
N LEU A 266 26.13 3.75 -9.78
CA LEU A 266 25.56 2.55 -9.20
C LEU A 266 26.70 1.59 -8.86
N GLU A 267 26.79 1.19 -7.60
CA GLU A 267 27.66 0.09 -7.17
C GLU A 267 26.89 -1.23 -7.26
N GLY A 268 26.92 -1.87 -8.43
CA GLY A 268 26.19 -3.13 -8.66
C GLY A 268 26.59 -3.84 -9.95
N ILE A 269 25.72 -4.71 -10.45
CA ILE A 269 25.96 -5.44 -11.71
C ILE A 269 25.77 -4.59 -12.98
N GLY A 270 25.36 -3.32 -12.83
CA GLY A 270 25.15 -2.39 -13.95
C GLY A 270 23.94 -2.73 -14.82
N ALA A 271 22.93 -3.42 -14.28
CA ALA A 271 21.69 -3.77 -14.98
C ALA A 271 20.48 -3.12 -14.29
N GLN A 272 19.61 -2.50 -15.09
CA GLN A 272 18.29 -2.05 -14.64
C GLN A 272 17.31 -3.22 -14.75
N LEU A 273 16.77 -3.67 -13.62
CA LEU A 273 15.70 -4.68 -13.59
C LEU A 273 14.37 -3.97 -13.86
N GLN A 274 13.54 -4.56 -14.72
CA GLN A 274 12.18 -4.10 -15.04
C GLN A 274 11.15 -5.02 -14.37
#